data_AF-A0A0F3H3I6-F1
#
_entry.id   AF-A0A0F3H3I6-F1
#
_cell.length_a   1.000
_cell.length_b   1.000
_cell.length_c   1.000
_cell.angle_alpha   90.00
_cell.angle_beta   90.00
_cell.angle_gamma   90.00
#
_symmetry.space_group_name_H-M   'P 1'
#
loop_
_entity.id
_entity.type
_entity.pdbx_description
1 polymer ?
#
loop_
_entity_poly.entity_id
_entity_poly.type
_entity_poly.pdbx_seq_one_letter_code
_entity_poly.pdbx_strand_id
1 'polypeptide(L)'
;MKSKNIRLEKIRRFIRDHEVGTQEEIVEHLKEEGISATQATVSRDIKELGIVKRPLKDMTYVYELPRKHHQGIGMIESNILSHRRMGEYVNFTMVPGTAPLVKRRLREIYKDHIFSIVADDDTILLIAYSAPEAENILKSIFGW
;
A
#
# COMPACT_ATOMS: atom_id res chain seq x y z
N MET A 1 -0.79 -23.48 -7.83
CA MET A 1 -0.06 -22.31 -7.28
C MET A 1 0.87 -21.62 -8.29
N LYS A 2 1.63 -22.31 -9.16
CA LYS A 2 2.54 -21.64 -10.14
C LYS A 2 1.85 -20.77 -11.19
N SER A 3 0.68 -21.17 -11.70
CA SER A 3 -0.02 -20.45 -12.79
C SER A 3 -0.57 -19.06 -12.38
N LYS A 4 -1.03 -18.89 -11.13
CA LYS A 4 -1.56 -17.60 -10.63
C LYS A 4 -0.49 -16.53 -10.56
N ASN A 5 0.67 -16.82 -9.96
CA ASN A 5 1.75 -15.83 -9.85
C ASN A 5 2.28 -15.38 -11.21
N ILE A 6 2.41 -16.31 -12.16
CA ILE A 6 2.80 -15.99 -13.54
C ILE A 6 1.76 -15.05 -14.18
N ARG A 7 0.47 -15.34 -14.00
CA ARG A 7 -0.61 -14.50 -14.51
C ARG A 7 -0.58 -13.09 -13.90
N LEU A 8 -0.43 -12.97 -12.58
CA LEU A 8 -0.34 -11.68 -11.89
C LEU A 8 0.85 -10.84 -12.39
N GLU A 9 2.01 -11.46 -12.61
CA GLU A 9 3.18 -10.78 -13.16
C GLU A 9 2.98 -10.34 -14.61
N LYS A 10 2.30 -11.14 -15.43
CA LYS A 10 1.94 -10.76 -16.81
C LYS A 10 0.97 -9.57 -16.84
N ILE A 11 -0.07 -9.57 -15.99
CA ILE A 11 -1.00 -8.43 -15.84
C ILE A 11 -0.24 -7.17 -15.43
N ARG A 12 0.65 -7.25 -14.43
CA ARG A 12 1.48 -6.11 -14.01
C ARG A 12 2.32 -5.56 -15.16
N ARG A 13 3.00 -6.45 -15.89
CA ARG A 13 3.85 -6.05 -17.01
C ARG A 13 3.03 -5.36 -18.09
N PHE A 14 1.89 -5.93 -18.46
CA PHE A 14 1.02 -5.37 -19.49
C PHE A 14 0.56 -3.95 -19.17
N ILE A 15 0.01 -3.72 -17.97
CA ILE A 15 -0.47 -2.40 -17.52
C ILE A 15 0.67 -1.39 -17.33
N ARG A 16 1.88 -1.84 -17.01
CA ARG A 16 3.03 -0.94 -16.92
C ARG A 16 3.51 -0.47 -18.29
N ASP A 17 3.47 -1.37 -19.27
CA ASP A 17 4.09 -1.16 -20.58
C ASP A 17 3.08 -0.57 -21.60
N HIS A 18 1.76 -0.58 -21.30
CA HIS A 18 0.68 -0.14 -22.19
C HIS A 18 -0.40 0.66 -21.45
N GLU A 19 -1.10 1.53 -22.18
CA GLU A 19 -2.33 2.18 -21.70
C GLU A 19 -3.52 1.24 -21.88
N VAL A 20 -4.01 0.65 -20.79
CA VAL A 20 -5.06 -0.39 -20.81
C VAL A 20 -6.37 0.17 -20.27
N GLY A 21 -7.44 0.17 -21.06
CA GLY A 21 -8.72 0.78 -20.67
C GLY A 21 -9.71 -0.20 -20.02
N THR A 22 -9.69 -1.46 -20.46
CA THR A 22 -10.73 -2.45 -20.16
C THR A 22 -10.17 -3.75 -19.60
N GLN A 23 -11.03 -4.57 -18.98
CA GLN A 23 -10.60 -5.88 -18.45
C GLN A 23 -10.48 -6.89 -19.58
N GLU A 24 -11.26 -6.70 -20.63
CA GLU A 24 -11.29 -7.47 -21.86
C GLU A 24 -9.91 -7.45 -22.55
N GLU A 25 -9.28 -6.27 -22.65
CA GLU A 25 -7.90 -6.13 -23.14
C GLU A 25 -6.90 -6.99 -22.36
N ILE A 26 -7.04 -7.07 -21.03
CA ILE A 26 -6.17 -7.89 -20.18
C ILE A 26 -6.43 -9.38 -20.40
N VAL A 27 -7.70 -9.77 -20.59
CA VAL A 27 -8.08 -11.17 -20.91
C VAL A 27 -7.49 -11.59 -22.26
N GLU A 28 -7.59 -10.73 -23.27
CA GLU A 28 -7.04 -10.98 -24.60
C GLU A 28 -5.52 -11.12 -24.57
N HIS A 29 -4.83 -10.19 -23.90
CA HIS A 29 -3.38 -10.25 -23.75
C HIS A 29 -2.92 -11.53 -23.04
N LEU A 30 -3.61 -11.94 -21.96
CA LEU A 30 -3.31 -13.19 -21.28
C LEU A 30 -3.52 -14.41 -22.19
N LYS A 31 -4.55 -14.39 -23.04
CA LYS A 31 -4.83 -15.47 -23.99
C LYS A 31 -3.73 -15.59 -25.06
N GLU A 32 -3.22 -14.47 -25.58
CA GLU A 32 -2.07 -14.44 -26.50
C GLU A 32 -0.81 -15.04 -25.88
N GLU A 33 -0.63 -14.85 -24.58
CA GLU A 33 0.45 -15.41 -23.76
C GLU A 33 0.20 -16.87 -23.32
N GLY A 34 -0.85 -17.51 -23.86
CA GLY A 34 -1.21 -18.90 -23.56
C GLY A 34 -1.84 -19.12 -22.18
N ILE A 35 -2.32 -18.05 -21.52
CA ILE A 35 -2.94 -18.09 -20.19
C ILE A 35 -4.44 -17.91 -20.32
N SER A 36 -5.21 -18.96 -20.03
CA SER A 36 -6.68 -18.85 -19.96
C SER A 36 -7.11 -18.13 -18.68
N ALA A 37 -7.84 -17.02 -18.84
CA ALA A 37 -8.47 -16.29 -17.76
C ALA A 37 -9.84 -15.77 -18.20
N THR A 38 -10.78 -15.68 -17.26
CA THR A 38 -12.08 -15.05 -17.47
C THR A 38 -12.06 -13.61 -16.98
N GLN A 39 -12.99 -12.79 -17.44
CA GLN A 39 -13.17 -11.42 -16.94
C GLN A 39 -13.37 -11.39 -15.41
N ALA A 40 -14.11 -12.35 -14.84
CA ALA A 40 -14.24 -12.50 -13.38
C ALA A 40 -12.91 -12.83 -12.68
N THR A 41 -12.03 -13.58 -13.33
CA THR A 41 -10.69 -13.90 -12.79
C THR A 41 -9.80 -12.66 -12.81
N VAL A 42 -9.75 -11.96 -13.95
CA VAL A 42 -9.01 -10.71 -14.11
C VAL A 42 -9.51 -9.63 -13.15
N SER A 43 -10.82 -9.51 -12.95
CA SER A 43 -11.42 -8.58 -11.97
C SER A 43 -10.91 -8.83 -10.54
N ARG A 44 -10.80 -10.10 -10.12
CA ARG A 44 -10.21 -10.45 -8.81
C ARG A 44 -8.72 -10.15 -8.75
N ASP A 45 -7.98 -10.46 -9.81
CA ASP A 45 -6.54 -10.22 -9.88
C ASP A 45 -6.21 -8.72 -9.87
N ILE A 46 -6.99 -7.87 -10.56
CA ILE A 46 -6.88 -6.40 -10.51
C ILE A 46 -7.03 -5.89 -9.08
N LYS A 47 -8.05 -6.38 -8.35
CA LYS A 47 -8.27 -6.02 -6.93
C LYS A 47 -7.12 -6.47 -6.06
N GLU A 48 -6.61 -7.68 -6.27
CA GLU A 48 -5.47 -8.24 -5.52
C GLU A 48 -4.17 -7.47 -5.77
N LEU A 49 -3.97 -6.97 -6.99
CA LEU A 49 -2.82 -6.18 -7.38
C LEU A 49 -2.91 -4.71 -6.95
N GLY A 50 -4.06 -4.26 -6.43
CA GLY A 50 -4.31 -2.87 -6.06
C GLY A 50 -4.31 -1.91 -7.25
N ILE A 51 -4.59 -2.41 -8.46
CA ILE A 51 -4.66 -1.61 -9.68
C ILE A 51 -5.85 -0.65 -9.59
N VAL A 52 -5.63 0.60 -9.96
CA VAL A 52 -6.62 1.67 -9.95
C VAL A 52 -6.86 2.21 -11.35
N LYS A 53 -7.94 2.97 -11.56
CA LYS A 53 -8.16 3.71 -12.80
C LYS A 53 -7.68 5.15 -12.65
N ARG A 54 -6.84 5.62 -13.57
CA ARG A 54 -6.38 7.01 -13.66
C ARG A 54 -7.03 7.69 -14.87
N PRO A 55 -7.55 8.92 -14.74
CA PRO A 55 -8.02 9.69 -15.87
C PRO A 55 -6.86 10.13 -16.78
N LEU A 56 -7.07 10.07 -18.09
CA LEU A 56 -6.25 10.69 -19.12
C LEU A 56 -6.73 12.12 -19.42
N LYS A 57 -5.93 12.86 -20.20
CA LYS A 57 -6.21 14.27 -20.55
C LYS A 57 -7.51 14.45 -21.35
N ASP A 58 -7.97 13.39 -22.01
CA ASP A 58 -9.17 13.32 -22.84
C ASP A 58 -10.41 12.79 -22.08
N MET A 59 -10.36 12.74 -20.74
CA MET A 59 -11.41 12.18 -19.86
C MET A 59 -11.65 10.67 -20.01
N THR A 60 -10.80 9.94 -20.74
CA THR A 60 -10.81 8.48 -20.71
C THR A 60 -10.10 7.96 -19.46
N TYR A 61 -10.30 6.69 -19.12
CA TYR A 61 -9.69 6.08 -17.93
C TYR A 61 -8.85 4.88 -18.33
N VAL A 62 -7.63 4.82 -17.82
CA VAL A 62 -6.72 3.68 -17.99
C VAL A 62 -6.40 3.06 -16.64
N TYR A 63 -6.15 1.76 -16.64
CA TYR A 63 -5.57 1.09 -15.49
C TYR A 63 -4.16 1.57 -15.25
N GLU A 64 -3.86 1.85 -13.99
CA GLU A 64 -2.52 2.19 -13.52
C GLU A 64 -2.20 1.24 -12.37
N LEU A 65 -0.97 0.71 -12.38
CA LEU A 65 -0.45 0.08 -11.17
C LEU A 65 -0.45 1.11 -10.05
N PRO A 66 -0.74 0.70 -8.80
CA PRO A 66 -0.63 1.63 -7.68
C PRO A 66 0.78 2.21 -7.70
N ARG A 67 0.87 3.54 -7.84
CA ARG A 67 2.16 4.23 -7.83
C ARG A 67 2.91 3.75 -6.58
N LYS A 68 4.19 3.39 -6.74
CA LYS A 68 5.07 3.05 -5.61
C LYS A 68 5.22 4.20 -4.59
N HIS A 69 4.66 5.37 -4.86
CA HIS A 69 4.49 6.42 -3.86
C HIS A 69 3.46 5.97 -2.83
N HIS A 70 3.86 5.96 -1.55
CA HIS A 70 3.07 5.61 -0.36
C HIS A 70 2.94 4.09 -0.06
N GLN A 71 4.01 3.30 -0.26
CA GLN A 71 4.12 1.99 0.43
C GLN A 71 5.20 1.95 1.51
N GLY A 72 6.00 3.01 1.65
CA GLY A 72 6.98 3.16 2.71
C GLY A 72 6.58 4.22 3.73
N ILE A 73 7.59 4.87 4.32
CA ILE A 73 7.44 5.90 5.35
C ILE A 73 6.51 7.04 4.95
N GLY A 74 6.54 7.50 3.70
CA GLY A 74 5.67 8.60 3.25
C GLY A 74 4.17 8.32 3.35
N MET A 75 3.75 7.04 3.39
CA MET A 75 2.36 6.67 3.68
C MET A 75 1.99 6.85 5.16
N ILE A 76 2.94 6.55 6.04
CA ILE A 76 2.77 6.73 7.48
C ILE A 76 2.67 8.23 7.76
N GLU A 77 3.65 9.00 7.27
CA GLU A 77 3.70 10.45 7.43
C GLU A 77 2.43 11.14 6.92
N SER A 78 1.98 10.84 5.70
CA SER A 78 0.81 11.50 5.09
C SER A 78 -0.51 11.26 5.83
N ASN A 79 -0.58 10.25 6.71
CA ASN A 79 -1.78 9.92 7.47
C ASN A 79 -1.69 10.31 8.95
N ILE A 80 -0.56 10.87 9.39
CA ILE A 80 -0.40 11.42 10.75
C ILE A 80 -0.78 12.90 10.72
N LEU A 81 -1.80 13.26 11.49
CA LEU A 81 -2.20 14.65 11.71
C LEU A 81 -1.32 15.34 12.77
N SER A 82 -0.97 14.61 13.84
CA SER A 82 -0.05 15.10 14.87
C SER A 82 0.57 13.94 15.66
N HIS A 83 1.65 14.21 16.37
CA HIS A 83 2.28 13.24 17.27
C HIS A 83 2.73 13.89 18.57
N ARG A 84 2.74 13.10 19.66
CA ARG A 84 3.33 13.48 20.96
C ARG A 84 4.16 12.32 21.48
N ARG A 85 5.33 12.61 22.05
CA ARG A 85 6.23 11.61 22.64
C ARG A 85 6.38 11.86 24.15
N MET A 86 6.40 10.77 24.91
CA MET A 86 6.76 10.74 26.32
C MET A 86 7.66 9.52 26.54
N GLY A 87 8.98 9.69 26.64
CA GLY A 87 9.91 8.55 26.73
C GLY A 87 9.84 7.63 25.50
N GLU A 88 9.56 6.35 25.74
CA GLU A 88 9.34 5.28 24.76
C GLU A 88 7.92 5.25 24.16
N TYR A 89 7.01 6.07 24.68
CA TYR A 89 5.62 6.16 24.22
C TYR A 89 5.48 7.24 23.14
N VAL A 90 4.81 6.90 22.05
CA VAL A 90 4.46 7.83 20.98
C VAL A 90 2.97 7.71 20.69
N ASN A 91 2.25 8.82 20.86
CA ASN A 91 0.85 8.93 20.49
C ASN A 91 0.74 9.63 19.14
N PHE A 92 0.15 8.99 18.15
CA PHE A 92 -0.20 9.59 16.87
C PHE A 92 -1.71 9.85 16.81
N THR A 93 -2.08 11.04 16.37
CA THR A 93 -3.42 11.33 15.87
C THR A 93 -3.39 11.17 14.36
N MET A 94 -4.31 10.38 13.84
CA MET A 94 -4.35 9.90 12.47
C MET A 94 -5.50 10.54 11.71
N VAL A 95 -5.46 10.48 10.38
CA VAL A 95 -6.65 10.65 9.57
C VAL A 95 -7.67 9.56 9.96
N PRO A 96 -8.95 9.88 10.21
CA PRO A 96 -9.95 8.89 10.61
C PRO A 96 -10.02 7.67 9.68
N GLY A 97 -10.19 6.48 10.24
CA GLY A 97 -10.22 5.21 9.50
C GLY A 97 -8.87 4.69 8.99
N THR A 98 -7.76 5.40 9.23
CA THR A 98 -6.44 5.02 8.69
C THR A 98 -5.54 4.30 9.70
N ALA A 99 -5.88 4.33 11.00
CA ALA A 99 -5.05 3.77 12.05
C ALA A 99 -4.73 2.26 11.86
N PRO A 100 -5.67 1.38 11.45
CA PRO A 100 -5.35 -0.03 11.20
C PRO A 100 -4.32 -0.23 10.07
N LEU A 101 -4.41 0.59 9.02
CA LEU A 101 -3.50 0.52 7.88
C LEU A 101 -2.10 0.97 8.27
N VAL A 102 -1.98 2.11 8.97
CA VAL A 102 -0.70 2.64 9.44
C VAL A 102 -0.07 1.74 10.50
N LYS A 103 -0.85 1.20 11.44
CA LYS A 103 -0.39 0.21 12.42
C LYS A 103 0.32 -0.98 11.77
N ARG A 104 -0.28 -1.55 10.71
CA ARG A 104 0.33 -2.67 9.98
C ARG A 104 1.68 -2.26 9.39
N ARG A 105 1.76 -1.08 8.78
CA ARG A 105 3.02 -0.58 8.19
C ARG A 105 4.10 -0.28 9.22
N LEU A 106 3.74 0.35 10.35
CA LEU A 106 4.67 0.58 11.46
C LEU A 106 5.28 -0.74 11.95
N ARG A 107 4.46 -1.80 12.11
CA ARG A 107 4.96 -3.13 12.51
C ARG A 107 5.85 -3.79 11.46
N GLU A 108 5.59 -3.58 10.18
CA GLU A 108 6.40 -4.14 9.09
C GLU A 108 7.78 -3.46 9.02
N ILE A 109 7.82 -2.13 9.15
CA ILE A 109 9.04 -1.34 8.98
C ILE A 109 9.90 -1.34 10.25
N TYR A 110 9.28 -1.24 11.43
CA TYR A 110 9.98 -1.05 12.70
C TYR A 110 9.83 -2.23 13.66
N LYS A 111 9.69 -3.46 13.10
CA LYS A 111 9.42 -4.70 13.86
C LYS A 111 10.31 -4.89 15.08
N ASP A 112 11.61 -4.59 14.93
CA ASP A 112 12.62 -4.82 15.97
C ASP A 112 12.77 -3.65 16.96
N HIS A 113 12.08 -2.54 16.71
CA HIS A 113 12.14 -1.31 17.51
C HIS A 113 10.86 -1.10 18.36
N ILE A 114 9.77 -1.78 18.01
CA ILE A 114 8.45 -1.65 18.64
C ILE A 114 8.21 -2.79 19.63
N PHE A 115 7.91 -2.44 20.88
CA PHE A 115 7.39 -3.37 21.87
C PHE A 115 5.92 -3.70 21.60
N SER A 116 5.06 -2.69 21.41
CA SER A 116 3.64 -2.89 21.09
C SER A 116 3.00 -1.69 20.40
N ILE A 117 1.83 -1.93 19.81
CA ILE A 117 0.95 -0.89 19.26
C ILE A 117 -0.49 -1.17 19.68
N VAL A 118 -1.11 -0.20 20.34
CA VAL A 118 -2.54 -0.10 20.62
C VAL A 118 -3.11 0.94 19.65
N ALA A 119 -4.25 0.64 19.03
CA ALA A 119 -4.88 1.57 18.10
C ALA A 119 -6.41 1.46 18.19
N ASP A 120 -7.09 2.59 18.02
CA ASP A 120 -8.51 2.67 17.71
C ASP A 120 -8.68 3.11 16.23
N ASP A 121 -9.67 3.94 15.90
CA ASP A 121 -9.95 4.37 14.53
C ASP A 121 -9.01 5.48 14.03
N ASP A 122 -8.70 6.44 14.90
CA ASP A 122 -7.97 7.67 14.56
C ASP A 122 -6.76 7.94 15.49
N THR A 123 -6.47 7.03 16.41
CA THR A 123 -5.38 7.16 17.38
C THR A 123 -4.54 5.89 17.41
N ILE A 124 -3.22 6.09 17.42
CA ILE A 124 -2.23 5.02 17.62
C ILE A 124 -1.36 5.37 18.81
N LEU A 125 -1.33 4.50 19.81
CA LEU A 125 -0.29 4.47 20.83
C LEU A 125 0.77 3.42 20.44
N LEU A 126 1.94 3.91 20.04
CA LEU A 126 3.14 3.11 19.80
C LEU A 126 4.01 3.10 21.07
N ILE A 127 4.45 1.91 21.45
CA ILE A 127 5.38 1.69 22.57
C ILE A 127 6.65 1.10 21.96
N ALA A 128 7.75 1.85 22.00
CA ALA A 128 9.06 1.38 21.57
C ALA A 128 9.77 0.60 22.69
N TYR A 129 10.85 -0.13 22.36
CA TYR A 129 11.65 -0.81 23.39
C TYR A 129 12.44 0.16 24.28
N SER A 130 12.69 1.39 23.83
CA SER A 130 13.35 2.42 24.62
C SER A 130 13.03 3.82 24.08
N ALA A 131 13.31 4.84 24.89
CA ALA A 131 13.16 6.23 24.46
C ALA A 131 14.00 6.59 23.22
N PRO A 132 15.28 6.17 23.09
CA PRO A 132 16.04 6.35 21.85
C PRO A 132 15.38 5.71 20.63
N GLU A 133 14.78 4.53 20.77
CA GLU A 133 14.10 3.86 19.66
C GLU A 133 12.86 4.61 19.19
N ALA A 134 12.06 5.12 20.14
CA ALA A 134 10.93 6.01 19.80
C ALA A 134 11.39 7.25 19.01
N GLU A 135 12.55 7.80 19.35
CA GLU A 135 13.12 8.94 18.63
C GLU A 135 13.58 8.57 17.22
N ASN A 136 14.25 7.43 17.05
CA ASN A 136 14.70 6.93 15.76
C ASN A 136 13.52 6.71 14.80
N ILE A 137 12.42 6.13 15.31
CA ILE A 137 11.18 5.95 14.54
C ILE A 137 10.64 7.31 14.07
N LEU A 138 10.56 8.30 14.96
CA LEU A 138 10.05 9.64 14.61
C LEU A 138 10.95 10.35 13.59
N LYS A 139 12.28 10.34 13.78
CA LYS A 139 13.23 10.92 12.82
C LYS A 139 13.12 10.28 11.45
N SER A 140 12.99 8.94 11.44
CA SER A 140 12.76 8.18 10.21
C SER A 140 11.45 8.59 9.52
N ILE A 141 10.36 8.81 10.27
CA ILE A 141 9.05 9.19 9.72
C ILE A 141 9.03 10.61 9.14
N PHE A 142 9.62 11.57 9.85
CA PHE A 142 9.53 13.01 9.53
C PHE A 142 10.79 13.60 8.86
N GLY A 143 11.80 12.77 8.59
CA GLY A 143 12.99 13.16 7.85
C GLY A 143 13.91 14.16 8.56
N TRP A 144 14.09 14.01 9.88
CA TRP A 144 14.98 14.85 10.70
C TRP A 144 16.41 14.31 10.77
#